data_AF-A0AA47AEP0-F1
#
_entry.id   AF-A0AA47AEP0-F1
#
_cell.length_a   1.000
_cell.length_b   1.000
_cell.length_c   1.000
_cell.angle_alpha   90.00
_cell.angle_beta   90.00
_cell.angle_gamma   90.00
#
_symmetry.space_group_name_H-M   'P 1'
#
loop_
_entity.id
_entity.type
_entity.pdbx_description
1 polymer ?
#
loop_
_entity_poly.entity_id
_entity_poly.type
_entity_poly.pdbx_seq_one_letter_code
_entity_poly.pdbx_strand_id
1 'polypeptide(L)'
;MEISSLLEHVGTAIDVVGVGVMVIGALAATWLAATARRRAPGSGIYEPYRRNLGRSILLGLEFLVAADIIKTVAVTPTFTSVGVLAIIVLIRTFLSWSLQLEIDGRWPWQRSVPETETTAGTTPAT
;
A
#
# COMPACT_ATOMS: atom_id res chain seq x y z
N MET A 1 -23.11 -22.68 -7.68
CA MET A 1 -21.80 -23.37 -7.66
C MET A 1 -20.80 -22.74 -8.63
N GLU A 2 -21.20 -22.19 -9.77
CA GLU A 2 -20.26 -21.52 -10.70
C GLU A 2 -19.75 -20.15 -10.19
N ILE A 3 -20.62 -19.30 -9.63
CA ILE A 3 -20.24 -17.93 -9.23
C ILE A 3 -19.16 -17.90 -8.13
N SER A 4 -19.23 -18.78 -7.13
CA SER A 4 -18.21 -18.88 -6.07
C SER A 4 -16.85 -19.27 -6.62
N SER A 5 -16.80 -20.21 -7.57
CA SER A 5 -15.55 -20.63 -8.22
C SER A 5 -14.92 -19.52 -9.07
N LEU A 6 -15.77 -18.72 -9.74
CA LEU A 6 -15.32 -17.55 -10.51
C LEU A 6 -14.77 -16.46 -9.59
N LEU A 7 -15.48 -16.14 -8.50
CA LEU A 7 -15.03 -15.15 -7.53
C LEU A 7 -13.71 -15.55 -6.87
N GLU A 8 -13.52 -16.83 -6.55
CA GLU A 8 -12.28 -17.35 -5.97
C GLU A 8 -11.09 -17.23 -6.95
N HIS A 9 -11.30 -17.56 -8.23
CA HIS A 9 -10.27 -17.41 -9.27
C HIS A 9 -9.92 -15.93 -9.50
N VAL A 10 -10.92 -15.05 -9.55
CA VAL A 10 -10.70 -13.60 -9.73
C VAL A 10 -9.96 -13.02 -8.53
N GLY A 11 -10.37 -13.36 -7.30
CA GLY A 11 -9.69 -12.92 -6.09
C GLY A 11 -8.23 -13.37 -6.07
N THR A 12 -7.95 -14.63 -6.43
CA THR A 12 -6.58 -15.17 -6.51
C THR A 12 -5.76 -14.49 -7.61
N ALA A 13 -6.34 -14.24 -8.78
CA ALA A 13 -5.65 -13.53 -9.85
C ALA A 13 -5.24 -12.12 -9.45
N ILE A 14 -6.14 -11.38 -8.79
CA ILE A 14 -5.86 -10.02 -8.29
C ILE A 14 -4.78 -10.05 -7.21
N ASP A 15 -4.80 -11.05 -6.32
CA ASP A 15 -3.78 -11.25 -5.29
C ASP A 15 -2.38 -11.45 -5.92
N VAL A 16 -2.30 -12.32 -6.93
CA VAL A 16 -1.06 -12.57 -7.69
C VAL A 16 -0.58 -11.30 -8.40
N VAL A 17 -1.49 -10.52 -8.99
CA VAL A 17 -1.15 -9.24 -9.63
C VAL A 17 -0.60 -8.26 -8.60
N GLY A 18 -1.26 -8.12 -7.44
CA GLY A 18 -0.83 -7.20 -6.39
C GLY A 18 0.56 -7.54 -5.84
N VAL A 19 0.79 -8.82 -5.51
CA VAL A 19 2.11 -9.32 -5.09
C VAL A 19 3.14 -9.14 -6.21
N GLY A 20 2.76 -9.42 -7.45
CA GLY A 20 3.63 -9.23 -8.62
C GLY A 20 4.09 -7.78 -8.78
N VAL A 21 3.18 -6.82 -8.65
CA VAL A 21 3.49 -5.38 -8.71
C VAL A 21 4.47 -4.97 -7.60
N MET A 22 4.28 -5.46 -6.37
CA MET A 22 5.21 -5.19 -5.27
C MET A 22 6.62 -5.72 -5.58
N VAL A 23 6.71 -6.99 -6.00
CA VAL A 23 7.98 -7.65 -6.27
C VAL A 23 8.70 -6.97 -7.43
N ILE A 24 8.01 -6.73 -8.55
CA ILE A 24 8.60 -6.09 -9.73
C ILE A 24 9.05 -4.68 -9.41
N GLY A 25 8.23 -3.90 -8.69
CA GLY A 25 8.59 -2.55 -8.29
C GLY A 25 9.78 -2.49 -7.34
N ALA A 26 9.86 -3.41 -6.37
CA ALA A 26 11.00 -3.52 -5.46
C ALA A 26 12.29 -3.91 -6.19
N LEU A 27 12.22 -4.89 -7.11
CA LEU A 27 13.36 -5.29 -7.94
C LEU A 27 13.82 -4.13 -8.84
N ALA A 28 12.89 -3.44 -9.50
CA ALA A 28 13.19 -2.29 -10.35
C ALA A 28 13.85 -1.15 -9.56
N ALA A 29 13.29 -0.79 -8.39
CA ALA A 29 13.85 0.23 -7.51
C ALA A 29 15.26 -0.14 -7.05
N THR A 30 15.49 -1.41 -6.68
CA THR A 30 16.79 -1.93 -6.26
C THR A 30 17.80 -1.89 -7.41
N TRP A 31 17.40 -2.29 -8.62
CA TRP A 31 18.24 -2.26 -9.81
C TRP A 31 18.66 -0.83 -10.18
N LEU A 32 17.71 0.11 -10.18
CA LEU A 32 17.95 1.54 -10.40
C LEU A 32 18.90 2.11 -9.36
N ALA A 33 18.70 1.80 -8.07
CA ALA A 33 19.58 2.24 -7.00
C ALA A 33 21.00 1.67 -7.12
N ALA A 34 21.12 0.37 -7.44
CA ALA A 34 22.40 -0.30 -7.61
C ALA A 34 23.20 0.27 -8.81
N THR A 35 22.53 0.51 -9.94
CA THR A 35 23.16 1.10 -11.13
C THR A 35 23.54 2.56 -10.91
N ALA A 36 22.69 3.35 -10.23
CA ALA A 36 23.01 4.73 -9.86
C ALA A 36 24.21 4.81 -8.90
N ARG A 37 24.27 3.91 -7.90
CA ARG A 37 25.39 3.84 -6.94
C ARG A 37 26.71 3.51 -7.60
N ARG A 38 26.70 2.62 -8.61
CA ARG A 38 27.89 2.27 -9.40
C ARG A 38 28.40 3.43 -10.25
N ARG A 39 27.51 4.32 -10.72
CA ARG A 39 27.87 5.48 -11.57
C ARG A 39 28.35 6.69 -10.77
N ALA A 40 27.78 6.93 -9.59
CA ALA A 40 28.12 8.09 -8.75
C ALA A 40 28.12 7.70 -7.26
N PRO A 41 29.25 7.14 -6.76
CA PRO A 41 29.44 6.84 -5.34
C PRO A 41 29.30 8.11 -4.51
N GLY A 42 28.30 8.19 -3.63
CA GLY A 42 28.06 9.33 -2.74
C GLY A 42 26.84 10.20 -3.08
N SER A 43 26.15 9.95 -4.19
CA SER A 43 24.85 10.59 -4.45
C SER A 43 23.77 10.06 -3.50
N GLY A 44 22.84 10.94 -3.08
CA GLY A 44 21.74 10.63 -2.17
C GLY A 44 20.67 9.73 -2.81
N ILE A 45 21.00 8.44 -3.01
CA ILE A 45 20.15 7.46 -3.72
C ILE A 45 19.04 6.90 -2.81
N TYR A 46 19.17 7.07 -1.49
CA TYR A 46 18.23 6.53 -0.51
C TYR A 46 16.82 7.09 -0.69
N GLU A 47 16.68 8.41 -0.86
CA GLU A 47 15.38 9.06 -0.98
C GLU A 47 14.60 8.65 -2.24
N PRO A 48 15.19 8.68 -3.46
CA PRO A 48 14.50 8.17 -4.64
C PRO A 48 14.24 6.66 -4.59
N TYR A 49 15.13 5.87 -3.97
CA TYR A 49 14.90 4.44 -3.74
C TYR A 49 13.66 4.20 -2.88
N ARG A 50 13.60 4.84 -1.70
CA ARG A 50 12.47 4.71 -0.76
C ARG A 50 11.17 5.19 -1.38
N ARG A 51 11.20 6.28 -2.16
CA ARG A 51 10.01 6.79 -2.86
C ARG A 51 9.48 5.82 -3.92
N ASN A 52 10.35 5.17 -4.68
CA ASN A 52 9.95 4.21 -5.70
C ASN A 52 9.46 2.90 -5.07
N LEU A 53 10.16 2.42 -4.05
CA LEU A 53 9.75 1.25 -3.26
C LEU A 53 8.35 1.46 -2.65
N GLY A 54 8.15 2.60 -1.97
CA GLY A 54 6.89 2.94 -1.32
C GLY A 54 5.73 3.02 -2.31
N ARG A 55 5.94 3.60 -3.51
CA ARG A 55 4.92 3.64 -4.57
C ARG A 55 4.51 2.25 -5.05
N SER A 56 5.48 1.36 -5.27
CA SER A 56 5.17 -0.02 -5.70
C SER A 56 4.44 -0.82 -4.63
N ILE A 57 4.80 -0.62 -3.36
CA ILE A 57 4.12 -1.26 -2.23
C ILE A 57 2.69 -0.74 -2.12
N LEU A 58 2.49 0.59 -2.16
CA LEU A 58 1.17 1.20 -2.06
C LEU A 58 0.24 0.73 -3.19
N LEU A 59 0.73 0.72 -4.43
CA LEU A 59 -0.03 0.20 -5.57
C LEU A 59 -0.37 -1.28 -5.40
N GLY A 60 0.60 -2.10 -4.96
CA GLY A 60 0.35 -3.50 -4.65
C GLY A 60 -0.74 -3.66 -3.59
N LEU A 61 -0.69 -2.85 -2.52
CA LEU A 61 -1.68 -2.88 -1.44
C LEU A 61 -3.09 -2.57 -1.94
N GLU A 62 -3.27 -1.67 -2.92
CA GLU A 62 -4.58 -1.41 -3.54
C GLU A 62 -5.15 -2.67 -4.19
N PHE A 63 -4.32 -3.42 -4.93
CA PHE A 63 -4.73 -4.70 -5.53
C PHE A 63 -5.02 -5.77 -4.48
N LEU A 64 -4.15 -5.90 -3.48
CA LEU A 64 -4.40 -6.82 -2.37
C LEU A 64 -5.75 -6.48 -1.71
N VAL A 65 -5.99 -5.24 -1.27
CA VAL A 65 -7.26 -4.84 -0.64
C VAL A 65 -8.47 -5.29 -1.47
N ALA A 66 -8.45 -5.08 -2.79
CA ALA A 66 -9.50 -5.55 -3.69
C ALA A 66 -9.68 -7.08 -3.68
N ALA A 67 -8.59 -7.86 -3.70
CA ALA A 67 -8.63 -9.32 -3.66
C ALA A 67 -9.32 -9.87 -2.39
N ASP A 68 -9.14 -9.23 -1.23
CA ASP A 68 -9.80 -9.69 0.00
C ASP A 68 -11.28 -9.35 0.04
N ILE A 69 -11.66 -8.17 -0.46
CA ILE A 69 -13.08 -7.82 -0.54
C ILE A 69 -13.81 -8.92 -1.35
N ILE A 70 -13.21 -9.37 -2.45
CA ILE A 70 -13.77 -10.45 -3.28
C ILE A 70 -13.81 -11.78 -2.52
N LYS A 71 -12.72 -12.16 -1.84
CA LYS A 71 -12.64 -13.41 -1.05
C LYS A 71 -13.65 -13.43 0.09
N THR A 72 -13.91 -12.29 0.74
CA THR A 72 -14.87 -12.21 1.85
C THR A 72 -16.32 -12.34 1.39
N VAL A 73 -16.66 -11.84 0.20
CA VAL A 73 -18.02 -11.92 -0.37
C VAL A 73 -18.33 -13.31 -0.96
N ALA A 74 -17.30 -14.09 -1.35
CA ALA A 74 -17.46 -15.37 -2.04
C ALA A 74 -17.81 -16.56 -1.14
N VAL A 75 -17.68 -16.44 0.20
CA VAL A 75 -17.83 -17.56 1.13
C VAL A 75 -19.28 -17.73 1.58
N THR A 76 -19.88 -18.89 1.32
CA THR A 76 -21.14 -19.30 1.97
C THR A 76 -20.90 -19.49 3.47
N PRO A 77 -21.61 -18.73 4.33
CA PRO A 77 -21.26 -18.67 5.74
C PRO A 77 -21.55 -20.00 6.44
N THR A 78 -20.50 -20.64 6.95
CA THR A 78 -20.57 -21.62 8.05
C THR A 78 -19.78 -21.05 9.23
N PHE A 79 -20.17 -21.31 10.48
CA PHE A 79 -19.50 -20.71 11.64
C PHE A 79 -17.98 -21.01 11.69
N THR A 80 -17.55 -22.19 11.25
CA THR A 80 -16.13 -22.57 11.18
C THR A 80 -15.38 -21.84 10.06
N SER A 81 -15.94 -21.81 8.84
CA SER A 81 -15.32 -21.12 7.70
C SER A 81 -15.26 -19.60 7.92
N VAL A 82 -16.28 -19.01 8.55
CA VAL A 82 -16.30 -17.59 8.94
C VAL A 82 -15.23 -17.29 9.97
N GLY A 83 -14.99 -18.19 10.94
CA GLY A 83 -13.94 -18.02 11.94
C GLY A 83 -12.53 -17.95 11.32
N VAL A 84 -12.20 -18.87 10.41
CA VAL A 84 -10.90 -18.86 9.70
C VAL A 84 -10.77 -17.62 8.82
N LEU A 85 -11.83 -17.26 8.08
CA LEU A 85 -11.87 -16.07 7.24
C LEU A 85 -11.65 -14.79 8.08
N ALA A 86 -12.34 -14.67 9.22
CA ALA A 86 -12.22 -13.52 10.13
C ALA A 86 -10.78 -13.36 10.65
N ILE A 87 -10.10 -14.47 11.00
CA ILE A 87 -8.70 -14.44 11.43
C ILE A 87 -7.79 -13.95 10.30
N ILE A 88 -7.96 -14.46 9.08
CA ILE A 88 -7.14 -14.06 7.92
C ILE A 88 -7.34 -12.56 7.62
N VAL A 89 -8.58 -12.08 7.59
CA VAL A 89 -8.90 -10.66 7.36
C VAL A 89 -8.32 -9.79 8.47
N LEU A 90 -8.36 -10.22 9.73
CA LEU A 90 -7.83 -9.48 10.87
C LEU A 90 -6.30 -9.35 10.79
N ILE A 91 -5.60 -10.46 10.51
CA ILE A 91 -4.15 -10.46 10.28
C ILE A 91 -3.80 -9.49 9.16
N ARG A 92 -4.53 -9.54 8.05
CA ARG A 92 -4.22 -8.68 6.91
C ARG A 92 -4.46 -7.21 7.19
N THR A 93 -5.58 -6.87 7.83
CA THR A 93 -5.89 -5.49 8.19
C THR A 93 -4.79 -4.94 9.10
N PHE A 94 -4.34 -5.73 10.08
CA PHE A 94 -3.25 -5.36 10.98
C PHE A 94 -1.92 -5.17 10.25
N LEU A 95 -1.51 -6.14 9.40
CA LEU A 95 -0.24 -6.06 8.67
C LEU A 95 -0.21 -4.91 7.67
N SER A 96 -1.27 -4.74 6.88
CA SER A 96 -1.38 -3.63 5.93
C SER A 96 -1.29 -2.29 6.66
N TRP A 97 -2.00 -2.15 7.78
CA TRP A 97 -1.99 -0.92 8.58
C TRP A 97 -0.64 -0.62 9.22
N SER A 98 0.03 -1.63 9.79
CA SER A 98 1.38 -1.50 10.35
C SER A 98 2.40 -1.05 9.31
N LEU A 99 2.32 -1.59 8.09
CA LEU A 99 3.20 -1.20 6.97
C LEU A 99 2.93 0.22 6.51
N GLN A 100 1.66 0.62 6.41
CA GLN A 100 1.29 2.00 6.07
C GLN A 100 1.86 3.00 7.09
N LEU A 101 1.73 2.69 8.38
CA LEU A 101 2.26 3.49 9.49
C LEU A 101 3.78 3.66 9.41
N GLU A 102 4.51 2.59 9.10
CA GLU A 102 5.97 2.63 8.95
C GLU A 102 6.39 3.49 7.74
N ILE A 103 5.67 3.38 6.63
CA ILE A 103 5.97 4.11 5.39
C ILE A 103 5.69 5.61 5.57
N ASP A 104 4.51 5.96 6.09
CA ASP A 104 4.06 7.35 6.25
C ASP A 104 4.67 8.05 7.46
N GLY A 105 5.16 7.28 8.45
CA GLY A 105 5.75 7.79 9.69
C GLY A 105 4.77 8.61 10.56
N ARG A 106 3.48 8.53 10.25
CA ARG A 106 2.38 9.32 10.81
C ARG A 106 1.20 8.40 10.99
N TRP A 107 0.40 8.63 12.04
CA TRP A 107 -0.86 7.93 12.14
C TRP A 107 -1.84 8.42 11.04
N PRO A 108 -2.67 7.54 10.45
CA PRO A 108 -3.58 7.93 9.37
C PRO A 108 -4.61 9.00 9.77
N TRP A 109 -4.83 9.21 11.07
CA TRP A 109 -5.66 10.29 11.60
C TRP A 109 -4.93 11.61 11.86
N GLN A 110 -3.60 11.67 11.71
CA GLN A 110 -2.85 12.92 11.76
C GLN A 110 -2.95 13.63 10.40
N ARG A 111 -4.11 14.24 10.13
CA ARG A 111 -4.27 15.18 9.02
C ARG A 111 -3.44 16.42 9.29
N SER A 112 -2.65 16.84 8.30
CA SER A 112 -2.02 18.16 8.30
C SER A 112 -3.13 19.21 8.38
N VAL A 113 -3.15 19.95 9.49
CA VAL A 113 -3.92 21.19 9.56
C VAL A 113 -3.41 22.05 8.42
N PRO A 114 -4.26 22.48 7.46
CA PRO A 114 -3.85 23.46 6.47
C PRO A 114 -3.46 24.69 7.28
N GLU A 115 -2.19 25.04 7.25
CA GLU A 115 -1.70 26.29 7.82
C GLU A 115 -2.28 27.38 6.93
N THR A 116 -3.49 27.82 7.30
CA THR A 116 -4.16 28.96 6.69
C THR A 116 -3.18 30.12 6.80
N GLU A 117 -2.65 30.55 5.66
CA GLU A 117 -1.78 31.70 5.47
C GLU A 117 -2.23 32.86 6.38
N THR A 118 -1.54 33.03 7.50
CA THR A 118 -1.59 34.25 8.32
C THR A 118 -0.61 35.24 7.72
N THR A 119 -0.80 35.60 6.46
CA THR A 119 -0.03 36.64 5.78
C THR A 119 -0.91 37.34 4.76
N ALA A 120 -1.54 38.45 5.18
CA ALA A 120 -1.54 39.73 4.45
C ALA A 120 -2.72 40.60 4.93
N GLY A 121 -2.52 41.28 6.06
CA GLY A 121 -3.43 42.31 6.56
C GLY A 121 -2.70 43.33 7.43
N THR A 122 -1.45 43.67 7.08
CA THR A 122 -0.76 44.81 7.68
C THR A 122 -0.10 45.59 6.54
N THR A 123 -0.88 46.47 5.93
CA THR A 123 -0.35 47.53 5.07
C THR A 123 0.01 48.71 5.98
N PRO A 124 1.28 49.18 5.99
CA PRO A 124 1.64 50.44 6.59
C PRO A 124 1.40 51.60 5.61
N ALA A 125 1.22 52.81 6.16
CA ALA A 125 1.21 54.15 5.53
C ALA A 125 -0.10 54.63 4.85
N THR A 126 -0.82 55.53 5.54
CA THR A 126 -0.79 56.99 5.31
C THR A 126 -1.28 57.70 6.56
#